data_AF-A0A843KWY5-F1
#
_entry.id   AF-A0A843KWY5-F1
#
_cell.length_a   1.000
_cell.length_b   1.000
_cell.length_c   1.000
_cell.angle_alpha   90.00
_cell.angle_beta   90.00
_cell.angle_gamma   90.00
#
_symmetry.space_group_name_H-M   'P 1'
#
loop_
_entity.id
_entity.type
_entity.pdbx_description
1 polymer ?
#
loop_
_entity_poly.entity_id
_entity_poly.type
_entity_poly.pdbx_seq_one_letter_code
_entity_poly.pdbx_strand_id
1 'polypeptide(L)'
;MALDRLFNVAKKEFSDHITSRRFVIILGLLLVISAIGMHSGIESYNTMLESYNQQLQYMQGAEFDGPAGWMPEKPSIMLIFSAMMTYMTTLGAVLALAIGFDLVSKEKETRSLKSLLSHPVYRDEIINGKALGGIAALGFAMVLALAISLAMLLVFSIIPTLEEFAAILIFGAVTLGFLLAYFAIALTMSTVSKESGNALIYTLVIFFAVSTILPTLGVMAGDVFAGDRPEPPQMAPMPTPSGRTVTATASGGYFTSSSSQTVVRVGMEDPEWQQYEEDMKAYTERRMLINDVSNLLSPQMNYVRASMAVTNPRIATMLSSPYSSIPEETPGLAEALSQVWMNIAALIVFPSAFFAAAYVKFMRMDIR
;
A
#
# COMPACT_ATOMS: atom_id res chain seq x y z
N MET A 1 17.74 -27.49 -22.62
CA MET A 1 17.03 -28.74 -22.25
C MET A 1 16.29 -28.64 -20.91
N ALA A 2 16.95 -28.38 -19.77
CA ALA A 2 16.25 -28.30 -18.47
C ALA A 2 15.32 -27.07 -18.36
N LEU A 3 15.79 -25.89 -18.80
CA LEU A 3 14.97 -24.66 -18.89
C LEU A 3 13.74 -24.84 -19.80
N ASP A 4 13.91 -25.53 -20.94
CA ASP A 4 12.82 -25.76 -21.89
C ASP A 4 11.73 -26.66 -21.28
N ARG A 5 12.12 -27.68 -20.50
CA ARG A 5 11.19 -28.55 -19.78
C ARG A 5 10.43 -27.78 -18.71
N LEU A 6 11.13 -27.00 -17.89
CA LEU A 6 10.52 -26.13 -16.88
C LEU A 6 9.50 -25.17 -17.52
N PHE A 7 9.86 -24.52 -18.62
CA PHE A 7 8.96 -23.59 -19.31
C PHE A 7 7.73 -24.30 -19.89
N ASN A 8 7.90 -25.51 -20.42
CA ASN A 8 6.77 -26.31 -20.90
C ASN A 8 5.81 -26.70 -19.76
N VAL A 9 6.34 -27.08 -18.59
CA VAL A 9 5.52 -27.35 -17.39
C VAL A 9 4.80 -26.07 -16.96
N ALA A 10 5.51 -24.95 -16.83
CA ALA A 10 4.92 -23.66 -16.43
C ALA A 10 3.82 -23.21 -17.40
N LYS A 11 4.03 -23.34 -18.71
CA LYS A 11 3.03 -23.01 -19.75
C LYS A 11 1.77 -23.87 -19.62
N LYS A 12 1.95 -25.17 -19.35
CA LYS A 12 0.82 -26.07 -19.10
C LYS A 12 0.06 -25.64 -17.84
N GLU A 13 0.74 -25.45 -16.72
CA GLU A 13 0.12 -25.04 -15.44
C GLU A 13 -0.60 -23.69 -15.57
N PHE A 14 -0.01 -22.73 -16.29
CA PHE A 14 -0.66 -21.47 -16.62
C PHE A 14 -1.95 -21.65 -17.43
N SER A 15 -1.91 -22.50 -18.46
CA SER A 15 -3.10 -22.83 -19.28
C SER A 15 -4.19 -23.50 -18.43
N ASP A 16 -3.80 -24.43 -17.56
CA ASP A 16 -4.69 -25.13 -16.64
C ASP A 16 -5.32 -24.15 -15.64
N HIS A 17 -4.56 -23.18 -15.13
CA HIS A 17 -5.07 -22.09 -14.30
C HIS A 17 -6.11 -21.25 -15.05
N ILE A 18 -5.74 -20.64 -16.17
CA ILE A 18 -6.60 -19.69 -16.90
C ILE A 18 -7.91 -20.35 -17.37
N THR A 19 -7.86 -21.62 -17.76
CA THR A 19 -9.03 -22.35 -18.26
C THR A 19 -9.93 -22.85 -17.11
N SER A 20 -9.43 -22.85 -15.87
CA SER A 20 -10.21 -23.36 -14.75
C SER A 20 -11.39 -22.45 -14.40
N ARG A 21 -12.56 -23.05 -14.13
CA ARG A 21 -13.76 -22.31 -13.67
C ARG A 21 -13.47 -21.48 -12.42
N ARG A 22 -12.64 -22.00 -11.52
CA ARG A 22 -12.25 -21.31 -10.28
C ARG A 22 -11.48 -20.03 -10.60
N PHE A 23 -10.49 -20.09 -11.48
CA PHE A 23 -9.75 -18.91 -11.88
C PHE A 23 -10.65 -17.89 -12.59
N VAL A 24 -11.54 -18.31 -13.49
CA VAL A 24 -12.47 -17.38 -14.16
C VAL A 24 -13.36 -16.65 -13.16
N ILE A 25 -13.85 -17.33 -12.12
CA ILE A 25 -14.62 -16.69 -11.03
C ILE A 25 -13.74 -15.70 -10.25
N ILE A 26 -12.53 -16.11 -9.87
CA ILE A 26 -11.58 -15.27 -9.12
C ILE A 26 -11.18 -14.04 -9.93
N LEU A 27 -10.89 -14.21 -11.22
CA LEU A 27 -10.60 -13.15 -12.18
C LEU A 27 -11.80 -12.21 -12.30
N GLY A 28 -13.00 -12.74 -12.52
CA GLY A 28 -14.22 -11.94 -12.58
C GLY A 28 -14.42 -11.09 -11.33
N LEU A 29 -14.24 -11.68 -10.13
CA LEU A 29 -14.29 -10.95 -8.86
C LEU A 29 -13.20 -9.87 -8.79
N LEU A 30 -11.96 -10.19 -9.17
CA LEU A 30 -10.85 -9.24 -9.17
C LEU A 30 -11.13 -8.03 -10.09
N LEU A 31 -11.67 -8.28 -11.29
CA LEU A 31 -12.02 -7.23 -12.25
C LEU A 31 -13.20 -6.39 -11.76
N VAL A 32 -14.23 -7.01 -11.16
CA VAL A 32 -15.36 -6.29 -10.55
C VAL A 32 -14.88 -5.40 -9.42
N ILE A 33 -14.04 -5.92 -8.52
CA ILE A 33 -13.48 -5.16 -7.41
C ILE A 33 -12.64 -3.98 -7.92
N SER A 34 -11.83 -4.21 -8.97
CA SER A 34 -11.03 -3.16 -9.60
C SER A 34 -11.93 -2.08 -10.22
N ALA A 35 -12.98 -2.47 -10.94
CA ALA A 35 -13.93 -1.53 -11.55
C ALA A 35 -14.69 -0.71 -10.50
N ILE A 36 -15.16 -1.34 -9.41
CA ILE A 36 -15.82 -0.65 -8.28
C ILE A 36 -14.84 0.31 -7.61
N GLY A 37 -13.60 -0.13 -7.37
CA GLY A 37 -12.54 0.71 -6.81
C GLY A 37 -12.26 1.95 -7.66
N MET A 38 -12.14 1.76 -8.98
CA MET A 38 -11.94 2.86 -9.92
C MET A 38 -13.13 3.81 -9.95
N HIS A 39 -14.35 3.28 -10.00
CA HIS A 39 -15.57 4.11 -9.99
C HIS A 39 -15.65 4.97 -8.72
N SER A 40 -15.48 4.36 -7.54
CA SER A 40 -15.48 5.08 -6.26
C SER A 40 -14.33 6.09 -6.17
N GLY A 41 -13.15 5.75 -6.69
CA GLY A 41 -12.01 6.65 -6.74
C GLY A 41 -12.24 7.86 -7.65
N ILE A 42 -12.87 7.67 -8.81
CA ILE A 42 -13.21 8.73 -9.76
C ILE A 42 -14.24 9.69 -9.14
N GLU A 43 -15.25 9.15 -8.46
CA GLU A 43 -16.23 9.95 -7.72
C GLU A 43 -15.55 10.82 -6.66
N SER A 44 -14.68 10.22 -5.83
CA SER A 44 -13.93 10.95 -4.81
C SER A 44 -13.00 12.02 -5.41
N TYR A 45 -12.33 11.71 -6.51
CA TYR A 45 -11.48 12.66 -7.23
C TYR A 45 -12.29 13.84 -7.78
N ASN A 46 -13.46 13.60 -8.36
CA ASN A 46 -14.32 14.65 -8.90
C ASN A 46 -14.83 15.58 -7.78
N THR A 47 -15.26 15.03 -6.65
CA THR A 47 -15.65 15.85 -5.47
C THR A 47 -14.50 16.73 -4.98
N MET A 48 -13.28 16.19 -4.97
CA MET A 48 -12.10 16.96 -4.56
C MET A 48 -11.70 18.01 -5.61
N LEU A 49 -11.90 17.73 -6.89
CA LEU A 49 -11.66 18.69 -7.97
C LEU A 49 -12.67 19.83 -7.93
N GLU A 50 -13.93 19.54 -7.60
CA GLU A 50 -14.97 20.56 -7.40
C GLU A 50 -14.62 21.47 -6.22
N SER A 51 -14.20 20.91 -5.09
CA SER A 51 -13.80 21.71 -3.91
C SER A 51 -12.56 22.55 -4.19
N TYR A 52 -11.57 22.01 -4.91
CA TYR A 52 -10.41 22.74 -5.40
C TYR A 52 -10.80 23.94 -6.30
N ASN A 53 -11.69 23.72 -7.26
CA ASN A 53 -12.17 24.78 -8.16
C ASN A 53 -12.95 25.87 -7.40
N GLN A 54 -13.76 25.49 -6.41
CA GLN A 54 -14.47 26.44 -5.55
C GLN A 54 -13.48 27.30 -4.76
N GLN A 55 -12.47 26.70 -4.14
CA GLN A 55 -11.44 27.42 -3.39
C GLN A 55 -10.69 28.43 -4.27
N LEU A 56 -10.32 28.04 -5.50
CA LEU A 56 -9.70 28.95 -6.47
C LEU A 56 -10.61 30.14 -6.82
N GLN A 57 -11.91 29.92 -7.00
CA GLN A 57 -12.86 31.01 -7.30
C GLN A 57 -12.98 31.99 -6.13
N TYR A 58 -13.00 31.50 -4.88
CA TYR A 58 -13.01 32.37 -3.70
C TYR A 58 -11.75 33.24 -3.59
N MET A 59 -10.58 32.68 -3.90
CA MET A 59 -9.31 33.42 -3.88
C MET A 59 -9.09 34.35 -5.07
N GLN A 60 -9.76 34.13 -6.20
CA GLN A 60 -9.74 35.08 -7.33
C GLN A 60 -10.68 36.27 -7.08
N GLY A 61 -11.76 36.07 -6.32
CA GLY A 61 -12.76 37.10 -5.99
C GLY A 61 -12.40 38.01 -4.81
N ALA A 62 -11.50 37.56 -3.93
CA ALA A 62 -10.91 38.36 -2.86
C ALA A 62 -9.41 38.52 -3.17
N GLU A 63 -8.86 39.73 -3.21
CA GLU A 63 -7.40 39.94 -3.29
C GLU A 63 -6.73 39.27 -2.08
N PHE A 64 -6.38 37.98 -2.24
CA PHE A 64 -5.89 37.15 -1.15
C PHE A 64 -4.38 37.35 -1.01
N ASP A 65 -4.00 38.25 -0.10
CA ASP A 65 -2.63 38.50 0.34
C ASP A 65 -2.25 37.58 1.53
N GLY A 66 -2.54 36.28 1.38
CA GLY A 66 -2.30 35.27 2.41
C GLY A 66 -0.93 34.58 2.29
N PRO A 67 -0.45 33.88 3.33
CA PRO A 67 0.85 33.20 3.30
C PRO A 67 0.92 32.15 2.19
N ALA A 68 2.08 32.03 1.53
CA ALA A 68 2.31 31.17 0.35
C ALA A 68 1.87 29.70 0.48
N GLY A 69 1.73 29.17 1.70
CA GLY A 69 1.26 27.80 1.96
C GLY A 69 -0.26 27.58 1.95
N TRP A 70 -1.08 28.58 1.60
CA TRP A 70 -2.55 28.48 1.54
C TRP A 70 -3.11 28.26 0.13
N MET A 71 -2.26 28.13 -0.89
CA MET A 71 -2.71 27.78 -2.24
C MET A 71 -3.22 26.33 -2.25
N PRO A 72 -4.47 26.07 -2.67
CA PRO A 72 -4.96 24.72 -2.91
C PRO A 72 -4.06 24.04 -3.94
N GLU A 73 -3.70 22.79 -3.69
CA GLU A 73 -3.00 21.94 -4.66
C GLU A 73 -4.02 21.17 -5.49
N LYS A 74 -3.77 21.04 -6.78
CA LYS A 74 -4.62 20.24 -7.65
C LYS A 74 -4.58 18.77 -7.20
N PRO A 75 -5.72 18.09 -7.02
CA PRO A 75 -5.74 16.66 -6.71
C PRO A 75 -5.03 15.84 -7.78
N SER A 76 -4.25 14.84 -7.37
CA SER A 76 -3.57 13.93 -8.30
C SER A 76 -4.53 12.85 -8.81
N ILE A 77 -4.33 12.38 -10.04
CA ILE A 77 -5.10 11.24 -10.61
C ILE A 77 -4.85 9.96 -9.79
N MET A 78 -3.67 9.86 -9.18
CA MET A 78 -3.27 8.73 -8.35
C MET A 78 -4.16 8.54 -7.11
N LEU A 79 -4.86 9.58 -6.65
CA LEU A 79 -5.87 9.48 -5.60
C LEU A 79 -6.98 8.48 -5.95
N ILE A 80 -7.35 8.36 -7.24
CA ILE A 80 -8.38 7.42 -7.71
C ILE A 80 -8.02 5.97 -7.32
N PHE A 81 -6.74 5.64 -7.36
CA PHE A 81 -6.25 4.29 -7.05
C PHE A 81 -6.23 3.99 -5.54
N SER A 82 -6.44 4.99 -4.66
CA SER A 82 -6.54 4.77 -3.20
C SER A 82 -7.77 3.94 -2.80
N ALA A 83 -8.89 4.12 -3.51
CA ALA A 83 -10.09 3.30 -3.33
C ALA A 83 -9.82 1.86 -3.80
N MET A 84 -9.18 1.70 -4.96
CA MET A 84 -8.76 0.38 -5.46
C MET A 84 -7.79 -0.32 -4.48
N MET A 85 -6.81 0.41 -3.92
CA MET A 85 -5.92 -0.10 -2.87
C MET A 85 -6.71 -0.64 -1.66
N THR A 86 -7.73 0.08 -1.21
CA THR A 86 -8.56 -0.32 -0.07
C THR A 86 -9.30 -1.64 -0.34
N TYR A 87 -9.90 -1.77 -1.52
CA TYR A 87 -10.56 -3.02 -1.88
C TYR A 87 -9.58 -4.18 -2.11
N MET A 88 -8.42 -3.93 -2.70
CA MET A 88 -7.36 -4.94 -2.89
C MET A 88 -6.79 -5.43 -1.55
N THR A 89 -6.63 -4.53 -0.58
CA THR A 89 -6.21 -4.87 0.79
C THR A 89 -7.22 -5.84 1.43
N THR A 90 -8.51 -5.62 1.21
CA THR A 90 -9.59 -6.38 1.85
C THR A 90 -9.82 -7.74 1.17
N LEU A 91 -9.81 -7.79 -0.16
CA LEU A 91 -10.24 -8.97 -0.93
C LEU A 91 -9.13 -9.60 -1.77
N GLY A 92 -8.14 -8.83 -2.20
CA GLY A 92 -7.07 -9.29 -3.10
C GLY A 92 -6.27 -10.45 -2.49
N ALA A 93 -5.98 -10.39 -1.19
CA ALA A 93 -5.32 -11.48 -0.48
C ALA A 93 -6.10 -12.79 -0.58
N VAL A 94 -7.41 -12.76 -0.29
CA VAL A 94 -8.28 -13.95 -0.34
C VAL A 94 -8.30 -14.57 -1.75
N LEU A 95 -8.33 -13.73 -2.79
CA LEU A 95 -8.29 -14.19 -4.18
C LEU A 95 -6.95 -14.88 -4.51
N ALA A 96 -5.83 -14.33 -4.02
CA ALA A 96 -4.51 -14.96 -4.18
C ALA A 96 -4.40 -16.30 -3.43
N LEU A 97 -4.96 -16.38 -2.21
CA LEU A 97 -5.00 -17.63 -1.45
C LEU A 97 -5.82 -18.69 -2.19
N ALA A 98 -6.95 -18.31 -2.77
CA ALA A 98 -7.85 -19.21 -3.50
C ALA A 98 -7.21 -19.83 -4.76
N ILE A 99 -6.22 -19.16 -5.36
CA ILE A 99 -5.45 -19.71 -6.49
C ILE A 99 -4.38 -20.72 -6.01
N GLY A 100 -3.80 -20.51 -4.83
CA GLY A 100 -2.64 -21.28 -4.36
C GLY A 100 -2.93 -22.45 -3.42
N PHE A 101 -4.07 -22.46 -2.71
CA PHE A 101 -4.25 -23.35 -1.54
C PHE A 101 -4.25 -24.84 -1.88
N ASP A 102 -4.72 -25.24 -3.06
CA ASP A 102 -4.81 -26.64 -3.47
C ASP A 102 -3.90 -27.05 -4.64
N LEU A 103 -2.91 -26.22 -4.96
CA LEU A 103 -1.97 -26.44 -6.06
C LEU A 103 -1.21 -27.77 -5.98
N VAL A 104 -0.87 -28.20 -4.77
CA VAL A 104 -0.08 -29.42 -4.52
C VAL A 104 -0.87 -30.41 -3.69
N SER A 105 -1.66 -29.94 -2.71
CA SER A 105 -2.47 -30.81 -1.86
C SER A 105 -3.51 -31.60 -2.65
N LYS A 106 -4.11 -31.02 -3.69
CA LYS A 106 -5.10 -31.72 -4.52
C LYS A 106 -4.51 -32.92 -5.26
N GLU A 107 -3.28 -32.79 -5.75
CA GLU A 107 -2.58 -33.87 -6.45
C GLU A 107 -2.12 -34.97 -5.50
N LYS A 108 -1.79 -34.61 -4.24
CA LYS A 108 -1.51 -35.59 -3.19
C LYS A 108 -2.76 -36.37 -2.80
N GLU A 109 -3.87 -35.66 -2.60
CA GLU A 109 -5.16 -36.22 -2.20
C GLU A 109 -5.70 -37.19 -3.26
N THR A 110 -5.61 -36.80 -4.53
CA THR A 110 -6.02 -37.63 -5.69
C THR A 110 -4.99 -38.69 -6.09
N ARG A 111 -3.83 -38.75 -5.41
CA ARG A 111 -2.68 -39.62 -5.74
C ARG A 111 -2.13 -39.46 -7.16
N SER A 112 -2.53 -38.41 -7.89
CA SER A 112 -2.06 -38.15 -9.26
C SER A 112 -0.57 -37.78 -9.29
N LEU A 113 -0.04 -37.28 -8.18
CA LEU A 113 1.38 -36.93 -8.05
C LEU A 113 2.31 -38.12 -8.33
N LYS A 114 1.92 -39.35 -7.95
CA LYS A 114 2.70 -40.56 -8.22
C LYS A 114 2.79 -40.89 -9.71
N SER A 115 1.73 -40.57 -10.46
CA SER A 115 1.66 -40.76 -11.91
C SER A 115 2.46 -39.70 -12.67
N LEU A 116 2.51 -38.47 -12.17
CA LEU A 116 3.35 -37.41 -12.75
C LEU A 116 4.85 -37.73 -12.62
N LEU A 117 5.24 -38.34 -11.51
CA LEU A 117 6.64 -38.66 -11.22
C LEU A 117 7.15 -39.97 -11.84
N SER A 118 6.28 -40.75 -12.47
CA SER A 118 6.69 -41.92 -13.26
C SER A 118 7.13 -41.53 -14.68
N HIS A 119 6.85 -40.29 -15.10
CA HIS A 119 7.34 -39.70 -16.35
C HIS A 119 8.69 -39.00 -16.13
N PRO A 120 9.52 -38.80 -17.17
CA PRO A 120 10.85 -38.21 -17.06
C PRO A 120 10.81 -36.67 -16.84
N VAL A 121 10.11 -36.23 -15.79
CA VAL A 121 10.03 -34.84 -15.33
C VAL A 121 10.58 -34.79 -13.90
N TYR A 122 11.55 -33.89 -13.67
CA TYR A 122 12.19 -33.81 -12.36
C TYR A 122 11.31 -33.06 -11.34
N ARG A 123 11.50 -33.35 -10.04
CA ARG A 123 10.69 -32.79 -8.95
C ARG A 123 10.82 -31.28 -8.82
N ASP A 124 12.00 -30.75 -9.09
CA ASP A 124 12.30 -29.32 -9.13
C ASP A 124 11.58 -28.61 -10.30
N GLU A 125 11.49 -29.26 -11.47
CA GLU A 125 10.73 -28.76 -12.63
C GLU A 125 9.23 -28.66 -12.32
N ILE A 126 8.67 -29.59 -11.54
CA ILE A 126 7.24 -29.59 -11.17
C ILE A 126 6.92 -28.44 -10.22
N ILE A 127 7.65 -28.29 -9.11
CA ILE A 127 7.32 -27.25 -8.11
C ILE A 127 7.57 -25.85 -8.66
N ASN A 128 8.67 -25.65 -9.39
CA ASN A 128 8.96 -24.37 -10.03
C ASN A 128 7.96 -24.08 -11.15
N GLY A 129 7.54 -25.11 -11.90
CA GLY A 129 6.50 -24.99 -12.92
C GLY A 129 5.15 -24.54 -12.33
N LYS A 130 4.74 -25.11 -11.18
CA LYS A 130 3.51 -24.70 -10.47
C LYS A 130 3.60 -23.28 -9.92
N ALA A 131 4.73 -22.92 -9.32
CA ALA A 131 4.95 -21.56 -8.83
C ALA A 131 4.89 -20.56 -9.99
N LEU A 132 5.64 -20.79 -11.08
CA LEU A 132 5.67 -19.91 -12.26
C LEU A 132 4.33 -19.84 -12.98
N GLY A 133 3.60 -20.95 -13.11
CA GLY A 133 2.26 -20.98 -13.70
C GLY A 133 1.26 -20.14 -12.92
N GLY A 134 1.28 -20.24 -11.58
CA GLY A 134 0.44 -19.41 -10.70
C GLY A 134 0.85 -17.94 -10.70
N ILE A 135 2.15 -17.63 -10.68
CA ILE A 135 2.69 -16.26 -10.82
C ILE A 135 2.22 -15.64 -12.14
N ALA A 136 2.33 -16.37 -13.24
CA ALA A 136 1.90 -15.90 -14.55
C ALA A 136 0.38 -15.67 -14.61
N ALA A 137 -0.42 -16.54 -13.98
CA ALA A 137 -1.87 -16.38 -13.92
C ALA A 137 -2.28 -15.13 -13.11
N LEU A 138 -1.62 -14.88 -11.98
CA LEU A 138 -1.81 -13.66 -11.18
C LEU A 138 -1.35 -12.41 -11.94
N GLY A 139 -0.20 -12.47 -12.62
CA GLY A 139 0.30 -11.39 -13.46
C GLY A 139 -0.66 -11.05 -14.59
N PHE A 140 -1.22 -12.06 -15.26
CA PHE A 140 -2.25 -11.88 -16.28
C PHE A 140 -3.50 -11.20 -15.72
N ALA A 141 -4.00 -11.66 -14.57
CA ALA A 141 -5.15 -11.04 -13.89
C ALA A 141 -4.87 -9.57 -13.53
N MET A 142 -3.65 -9.28 -13.06
CA MET A 142 -3.23 -7.92 -12.72
C MET A 142 -3.15 -7.02 -13.95
N VAL A 143 -2.60 -7.51 -15.07
CA VAL A 143 -2.55 -6.75 -16.34
C VAL A 143 -3.96 -6.42 -16.81
N LEU A 144 -4.90 -7.35 -16.73
CA LEU A 144 -6.31 -7.09 -17.07
C LEU A 144 -6.95 -6.06 -16.13
N ALA A 145 -6.68 -6.13 -14.82
CA ALA A 145 -7.15 -5.14 -13.87
C ALA A 145 -6.62 -3.74 -14.18
N LEU A 146 -5.32 -3.63 -14.50
CA LEU A 146 -4.73 -2.36 -14.93
C LEU A 146 -5.32 -1.87 -16.26
N ALA A 147 -5.54 -2.76 -17.23
CA ALA A 147 -6.18 -2.40 -18.49
C ALA A 147 -7.60 -1.86 -18.28
N ILE A 148 -8.40 -2.47 -17.41
CA ILE A 148 -9.72 -1.94 -17.02
C ILE A 148 -9.58 -0.60 -16.32
N SER A 149 -8.61 -0.44 -15.41
CA SER A 149 -8.39 0.85 -14.74
C SER A 149 -8.07 1.97 -15.72
N LEU A 150 -7.18 1.71 -16.69
CA LEU A 150 -6.84 2.67 -17.73
C LEU A 150 -8.04 2.95 -18.65
N ALA A 151 -8.80 1.92 -19.02
CA ALA A 151 -10.01 2.09 -19.83
C ALA A 151 -11.03 2.99 -19.11
N MET A 152 -11.24 2.79 -17.80
CA MET A 152 -12.11 3.62 -16.98
C MET A 152 -11.62 5.08 -16.97
N LEU A 153 -10.34 5.34 -16.74
CA LEU A 153 -9.80 6.70 -16.77
C LEU A 153 -10.12 7.40 -18.11
N LEU A 154 -9.89 6.69 -19.23
CA LEU A 154 -10.17 7.24 -20.57
C LEU A 154 -11.67 7.47 -20.83
N VAL A 155 -12.54 6.58 -20.36
CA VAL A 155 -14.00 6.74 -20.48
C VAL A 155 -14.48 7.99 -19.74
N PHE A 156 -13.88 8.30 -18.59
CA PHE A 156 -14.18 9.51 -17.82
C PHE A 156 -13.37 10.74 -18.28
N SER A 157 -12.72 10.68 -19.46
CA SER A 157 -11.91 11.77 -20.02
C SER A 157 -10.73 12.22 -19.14
N ILE A 158 -10.22 11.32 -18.30
CA ILE A 158 -9.04 11.52 -17.47
C ILE A 158 -7.84 10.90 -18.20
N ILE A 159 -6.94 11.74 -18.69
CA ILE A 159 -5.74 11.29 -19.42
C ILE A 159 -4.54 11.40 -18.47
N PRO A 160 -3.91 10.28 -18.07
CA PRO A 160 -2.75 10.32 -17.20
C PRO A 160 -1.53 10.89 -17.94
N THR A 161 -0.74 11.67 -17.22
CA THR A 161 0.60 12.10 -17.65
C THR A 161 1.58 10.93 -17.67
N LEU A 162 2.78 11.13 -18.24
CA LEU A 162 3.81 10.08 -18.26
C LEU A 162 4.23 9.63 -16.86
N GLU A 163 4.32 10.57 -15.92
CA GLU A 163 4.66 10.29 -14.53
C GLU A 163 3.55 9.51 -13.82
N GLU A 164 2.29 9.92 -13.99
CA GLU A 164 1.14 9.19 -13.44
C GLU A 164 1.00 7.80 -14.06
N PHE A 165 1.28 7.65 -15.36
CA PHE A 165 1.31 6.34 -16.00
C PHE A 165 2.38 5.43 -15.40
N ALA A 166 3.58 5.95 -15.14
CA ALA A 166 4.62 5.20 -14.44
C ALA A 166 4.21 4.84 -13.01
N ALA A 167 3.55 5.76 -12.29
CA ALA A 167 3.01 5.51 -10.96
C ALA A 167 1.92 4.42 -10.96
N ILE A 168 1.05 4.38 -11.97
CA ILE A 168 0.05 3.30 -12.16
C ILE A 168 0.74 1.94 -12.34
N LEU A 169 1.81 1.88 -13.14
CA LEU A 169 2.58 0.64 -13.34
C LEU A 169 3.27 0.19 -12.05
N ILE A 170 3.83 1.12 -11.27
CA ILE A 170 4.45 0.83 -9.98
C ILE A 170 3.40 0.36 -8.97
N PHE A 171 2.24 1.01 -8.89
CA PHE A 171 1.11 0.55 -8.08
C PHE A 171 0.70 -0.88 -8.47
N GLY A 172 0.66 -1.18 -9.77
CA GLY A 172 0.38 -2.52 -10.26
C GLY A 172 1.44 -3.55 -9.86
N ALA A 173 2.73 -3.18 -9.91
CA ALA A 173 3.82 -4.04 -9.47
C ALA A 173 3.78 -4.31 -7.95
N VAL A 174 3.50 -3.28 -7.15
CA VAL A 174 3.32 -3.40 -5.69
C VAL A 174 2.12 -4.29 -5.37
N THR A 175 1.00 -4.13 -6.10
CA THR A 175 -0.18 -5.00 -5.98
C THR A 175 0.13 -6.44 -6.36
N LEU A 176 0.89 -6.66 -7.43
CA LEU A 176 1.32 -8.00 -7.80
C LEU A 176 2.19 -8.64 -6.71
N GLY A 177 3.17 -7.90 -6.16
CA GLY A 177 4.00 -8.38 -5.04
C GLY A 177 3.19 -8.80 -3.82
N PHE A 178 2.15 -8.02 -3.48
CA PHE A 178 1.18 -8.36 -2.44
C PHE A 178 0.42 -9.66 -2.72
N LEU A 179 -0.12 -9.83 -3.94
CA LEU A 179 -0.80 -11.07 -4.34
C LEU A 179 0.16 -12.27 -4.29
N LEU A 180 1.41 -12.08 -4.74
CA LEU A 180 2.43 -13.11 -4.72
C LEU A 180 2.81 -13.54 -3.29
N ALA A 181 2.86 -12.62 -2.33
CA ALA A 181 3.13 -12.95 -0.93
C ALA A 181 2.10 -13.92 -0.36
N TYR A 182 0.80 -13.66 -0.60
CA TYR A 182 -0.27 -14.55 -0.14
C TYR A 182 -0.35 -15.85 -0.95
N PHE A 183 -0.14 -15.78 -2.26
CA PHE A 183 -0.02 -16.97 -3.08
C PHE A 183 1.13 -17.89 -2.62
N ALA A 184 2.27 -17.32 -2.23
CA ALA A 184 3.42 -18.09 -1.72
C ALA A 184 3.10 -18.78 -0.38
N ILE A 185 2.38 -18.12 0.53
CA ILE A 185 1.86 -18.75 1.76
C ILE A 185 0.97 -19.94 1.39
N ALA A 186 -0.01 -19.72 0.52
CA ALA A 186 -0.97 -20.74 0.11
C ALA A 186 -0.29 -21.94 -0.55
N LEU A 187 0.66 -21.70 -1.46
CA LEU A 187 1.46 -22.74 -2.10
C LEU A 187 2.27 -23.52 -1.05
N THR A 188 2.92 -22.83 -0.12
CA THR A 188 3.71 -23.48 0.94
C THR A 188 2.82 -24.38 1.79
N MET A 189 1.67 -23.90 2.23
CA MET A 189 0.74 -24.72 3.01
C MET A 189 0.17 -25.88 2.18
N SER A 190 -0.07 -25.70 0.89
CA SER A 190 -0.42 -26.78 -0.05
C SER A 190 0.68 -27.85 -0.16
N THR A 191 1.96 -27.45 -0.12
CA THR A 191 3.10 -28.39 -0.10
C THR A 191 3.30 -29.08 1.25
N VAL A 192 2.87 -28.49 2.37
CA VAL A 192 2.98 -29.10 3.70
C VAL A 192 1.83 -30.08 3.96
N SER A 193 0.61 -29.71 3.55
CA SER A 193 -0.58 -30.51 3.79
C SER A 193 -0.70 -31.74 2.89
N LYS A 194 -1.34 -32.78 3.43
CA LYS A 194 -1.70 -34.01 2.70
C LYS A 194 -3.05 -33.91 2.00
N GLU A 195 -3.97 -33.14 2.57
CA GLU A 195 -5.35 -32.96 2.12
C GLU A 195 -5.62 -31.48 1.84
N SER A 196 -6.48 -31.21 0.86
CA SER A 196 -6.77 -29.83 0.43
C SER A 196 -7.54 -29.03 1.48
N GLY A 197 -8.38 -29.70 2.29
CA GLY A 197 -9.07 -29.07 3.42
C GLY A 197 -8.10 -28.52 4.47
N ASN A 198 -7.12 -29.33 4.89
CA ASN A 198 -6.11 -28.91 5.86
C ASN A 198 -5.19 -27.82 5.30
N ALA A 199 -4.85 -27.88 4.01
CA ALA A 199 -4.10 -26.82 3.33
C ALA A 199 -4.82 -25.48 3.41
N LEU A 200 -6.13 -25.46 3.17
CA LEU A 200 -6.95 -24.25 3.26
C LEU A 200 -6.96 -23.69 4.69
N ILE A 201 -7.17 -24.54 5.70
CA ILE A 201 -7.21 -24.10 7.11
C ILE A 201 -5.88 -23.47 7.53
N TYR A 202 -4.74 -24.12 7.26
CA TYR A 202 -3.43 -23.56 7.62
C TYR A 202 -3.13 -22.26 6.90
N THR A 203 -3.52 -22.18 5.62
CA THR A 203 -3.39 -20.95 4.82
C THR A 203 -4.16 -19.80 5.45
N LEU A 204 -5.42 -20.03 5.87
CA LEU A 204 -6.25 -19.02 6.52
C LEU A 204 -5.73 -18.62 7.90
N VAL A 205 -5.26 -19.57 8.71
CA VAL A 205 -4.68 -19.27 10.03
C VAL A 205 -3.46 -18.37 9.90
N ILE A 206 -2.55 -18.68 8.96
CA ILE A 206 -1.36 -17.85 8.73
C ILE A 206 -1.73 -16.50 8.13
N PHE A 207 -2.71 -16.47 7.23
CA PHE A 207 -3.25 -15.22 6.68
C PHE A 207 -3.67 -14.27 7.81
N PHE A 208 -4.58 -14.68 8.70
CA PHE A 208 -5.04 -13.84 9.81
C PHE A 208 -3.92 -13.52 10.82
N ALA A 209 -3.02 -14.46 11.07
CA ALA A 209 -1.88 -14.24 11.96
C ALA A 209 -0.97 -13.11 11.46
N VAL A 210 -0.65 -13.11 10.16
CA VAL A 210 0.27 -12.15 9.56
C VAL A 210 -0.43 -10.83 9.17
N SER A 211 -1.70 -10.87 8.79
CA SER A 211 -2.46 -9.67 8.37
C SER A 211 -2.94 -8.84 9.56
N THR A 212 -3.30 -9.48 10.67
CA THR A 212 -4.05 -8.84 11.76
C THR A 212 -3.37 -8.98 13.10
N ILE A 213 -3.03 -10.21 13.51
CA ILE A 213 -2.48 -10.46 14.84
C ILE A 213 -1.10 -9.79 14.96
N LEU A 214 -0.23 -10.00 13.98
CA LEU A 214 1.14 -9.48 14.00
C LEU A 214 1.19 -7.94 14.05
N PRO A 215 0.52 -7.17 13.16
CA PRO A 215 0.46 -5.72 13.29
C PRO A 215 -0.11 -5.24 14.62
N THR A 216 -1.17 -5.88 15.13
CA THR A 216 -1.78 -5.52 16.42
C THR A 216 -0.80 -5.70 17.57
N LEU A 217 -0.08 -6.83 17.61
CA LEU A 217 0.97 -7.08 18.59
C LEU A 217 2.13 -6.08 18.45
N GLY A 218 2.43 -5.64 17.23
CA GLY A 218 3.43 -4.59 16.96
C GLY A 218 3.07 -3.26 17.61
N VAL A 219 1.81 -2.83 17.49
CA VAL A 219 1.30 -1.63 18.16
C VAL A 219 1.36 -1.77 19.67
N MET A 220 0.88 -2.90 20.22
CA MET A 220 0.90 -3.15 21.66
C MET A 220 2.33 -3.18 22.24
N ALA A 221 3.27 -3.82 21.53
CA ALA A 221 4.67 -3.80 21.92
C ALA A 221 5.24 -2.38 21.88
N GLY A 222 4.93 -1.62 20.82
CA GLY A 222 5.34 -0.22 20.70
C GLY A 222 4.88 0.62 21.89
N ASP A 223 3.62 0.46 22.32
CA ASP A 223 3.07 1.17 23.48
C ASP A 223 3.80 0.80 24.78
N VAL A 224 4.05 -0.49 25.02
CA VAL A 224 4.73 -0.97 26.24
C VAL A 224 6.18 -0.50 26.32
N PHE A 225 6.90 -0.53 25.20
CA PHE A 225 8.33 -0.20 25.17
C PHE A 225 8.62 1.29 25.02
N ALA A 226 7.68 2.07 24.46
CA ALA A 226 7.83 3.53 24.39
C ALA A 226 7.69 4.19 25.77
N GLY A 227 7.03 3.52 26.72
CA GLY A 227 6.83 3.99 28.09
C GLY A 227 5.59 4.86 28.22
N ASP A 228 5.55 5.68 29.28
CA ASP A 228 4.43 6.60 29.48
C ASP A 228 4.51 7.77 28.50
N ARG A 229 3.34 8.16 27.98
CA ARG A 229 3.22 9.31 27.09
C ARG A 229 3.58 10.59 27.88
N PRO A 230 4.48 11.46 27.37
CA PRO A 230 4.77 12.73 28.01
C PRO A 230 3.50 13.57 28.21
N GLU A 231 3.36 14.19 29.40
CA GLU A 231 2.24 15.06 29.74
C GLU A 231 2.45 16.47 29.16
N PRO A 232 1.39 17.10 28.60
CA PRO A 232 1.51 18.46 28.09
C PRO A 232 1.75 19.47 29.23
N PRO A 233 2.52 20.55 29.00
CA PRO A 233 2.69 21.63 29.96
C PRO A 233 1.34 22.21 30.40
N GLN A 234 1.21 22.57 31.68
CA GLN A 234 -0.06 23.05 32.26
C GLN A 234 -0.48 24.43 31.73
N MET A 235 0.48 25.24 31.28
CA MET A 235 0.22 26.54 30.68
C MET A 235 0.25 26.41 29.16
N ALA A 236 -0.81 26.85 28.49
CA ALA A 236 -0.81 26.97 27.04
C ALA A 236 0.27 28.00 26.62
N PRO A 237 0.89 27.86 25.43
CA PRO A 237 1.93 28.77 24.99
C PRO A 237 1.38 30.19 24.98
N MET A 238 1.98 31.10 25.75
CA MET A 238 1.55 32.49 25.72
C MET A 238 1.98 33.12 24.39
N PRO A 239 1.07 33.74 23.62
CA PRO A 239 1.47 34.48 22.43
C PRO A 239 2.33 35.68 22.86
N THR A 240 3.61 35.65 22.49
CA THR A 240 4.55 36.74 22.70
C THR A 240 4.04 38.01 22.00
N PRO A 241 3.78 39.12 22.71
CA PRO A 241 3.36 40.37 22.08
C PRO A 241 4.55 40.98 21.32
N SER A 242 4.63 40.76 20.00
CA SER A 242 5.56 41.51 19.15
C SER A 242 5.07 42.95 19.00
N GLY A 243 5.91 43.92 19.37
CA GLY A 243 5.60 45.34 19.42
C GLY A 243 4.94 45.89 18.15
N ARG A 244 3.83 46.59 18.33
CA ARG A 244 3.06 47.26 17.28
C ARG A 244 3.69 48.62 16.96
N THR A 245 4.48 48.73 15.89
CA THR A 245 4.81 50.06 15.34
C THR A 245 3.66 50.54 14.47
N VAL A 246 2.85 51.45 15.01
CA VAL A 246 1.85 52.20 14.23
C VAL A 246 2.57 53.39 13.59
N THR A 247 2.94 53.29 12.32
CA THR A 247 3.37 54.47 11.55
C THR A 247 2.12 55.18 11.03
N ALA A 248 1.69 56.22 11.75
CA ALA A 248 0.64 57.12 11.27
C ALA A 248 1.27 58.21 10.39
N THR A 249 1.11 58.13 9.07
CA THR A 249 1.44 59.23 8.16
C THR A 249 0.22 60.14 8.07
N ALA A 250 0.29 61.33 8.69
CA ALA A 250 -0.73 62.34 8.55
C ALA A 250 -0.59 63.05 7.18
N SER A 251 -1.45 62.71 6.22
CA SER A 251 -1.73 63.56 5.05
C SER A 251 -3.17 64.05 5.12
N GLY A 252 -3.34 65.37 5.06
CA GLY A 252 -4.58 66.05 5.39
C GLY A 252 -5.83 65.56 4.66
N GLY A 253 -6.95 65.56 5.39
CA GLY A 253 -8.29 65.77 4.82
C GLY A 253 -9.29 64.64 4.96
N TYR A 254 -8.88 63.36 4.98
CA TYR A 254 -9.83 62.24 5.05
C TYR A 254 -9.26 61.10 5.90
N PHE A 255 -9.98 60.73 6.97
CA PHE A 255 -9.65 59.57 7.80
C PHE A 255 -10.13 58.30 7.09
N THR A 256 -9.24 57.58 6.42
CA THR A 256 -9.46 56.18 6.02
C THR A 256 -8.61 55.27 6.88
N SER A 257 -9.21 54.61 7.86
CA SER A 257 -8.54 53.56 8.65
C SER A 257 -8.57 52.25 7.85
N SER A 258 -7.54 51.96 7.07
CA SER A 258 -7.33 50.60 6.56
C SER A 258 -6.63 49.77 7.65
N SER A 259 -7.39 48.95 8.37
CA SER A 259 -6.81 47.93 9.25
C SER A 259 -6.51 46.68 8.43
N SER A 260 -5.30 46.56 7.88
CA SER A 260 -4.78 45.27 7.42
C SER A 260 -4.39 44.46 8.66
N GLN A 261 -5.15 43.41 8.96
CA GLN A 261 -4.75 42.43 9.98
C GLN A 261 -3.77 41.45 9.34
N THR A 262 -2.47 41.72 9.49
CA THR A 262 -1.45 40.70 9.25
C THR A 262 -1.38 39.82 10.50
N VAL A 263 -1.95 38.62 10.45
CA VAL A 263 -1.71 37.61 11.49
C VAL A 263 -0.30 37.06 11.29
N VAL A 264 0.67 37.72 11.91
CA VAL A 264 2.03 37.20 12.05
C VAL A 264 1.94 35.95 12.94
N ARG A 265 2.37 34.78 12.43
CA ARG A 265 2.58 33.60 13.28
C ARG A 265 3.63 33.95 14.32
N VAL A 266 3.18 34.11 15.56
CA VAL A 266 4.04 34.27 16.73
C VAL A 266 4.84 32.98 16.91
N GLY A 267 6.17 33.08 16.97
CA GLY A 267 7.03 31.98 17.37
C GLY A 267 6.70 31.56 18.80
N MET A 268 6.36 30.29 18.99
CA MET A 268 6.21 29.67 20.30
C MET A 268 7.60 29.48 20.92
N GLU A 269 8.13 30.52 21.54
CA GLU A 269 9.39 30.45 22.30
C GLU A 269 9.13 30.17 23.78
N ASP A 270 8.31 29.16 24.08
CA ASP A 270 8.17 28.65 25.44
C ASP A 270 9.08 27.40 25.59
N PRO A 271 10.14 27.47 26.41
CA PRO A 271 11.08 26.35 26.61
C PRO A 271 10.40 25.06 27.05
N GLU A 272 9.31 25.13 27.83
CA GLU A 272 8.59 23.95 28.31
C GLU A 272 7.85 23.23 27.15
N TRP A 273 7.31 24.00 26.20
CA TRP A 273 6.66 23.45 25.01
C TRP A 273 7.67 22.85 24.03
N GLN A 274 8.84 23.47 23.87
CA GLN A 274 9.90 22.90 23.04
C GLN A 274 10.38 21.56 23.61
N GLN A 275 10.60 21.48 24.92
CA GLN A 275 10.99 20.25 25.58
C GLN A 275 9.91 19.16 25.46
N TYR A 276 8.63 19.53 25.63
CA TYR A 276 7.51 18.60 25.40
C TYR A 276 7.46 18.07 23.97
N GLU A 277 7.67 18.93 22.96
CA GLU A 277 7.70 18.51 21.55
C GLU A 277 8.85 17.54 21.27
N GLU A 278 10.04 17.81 21.81
CA GLU A 278 11.20 16.92 21.70
C GLU A 278 10.95 15.56 22.37
N ASP A 279 10.42 15.55 23.61
CA ASP A 279 10.09 14.33 24.35
C ASP A 279 9.01 13.52 23.62
N MET A 280 7.99 14.19 23.09
CA MET A 280 6.90 13.57 22.35
C MET A 280 7.39 12.97 21.02
N LYS A 281 8.32 13.66 20.34
CA LYS A 281 8.97 13.16 19.14
C LYS A 281 9.78 11.90 19.45
N ALA A 282 10.61 11.92 20.49
CA ALA A 282 11.40 10.78 20.92
C ALA A 282 10.52 9.57 21.32
N TYR A 283 9.43 9.82 22.06
CA TYR A 283 8.42 8.80 22.41
C TYR A 283 7.82 8.15 21.16
N THR A 284 7.38 8.97 20.20
CA THR A 284 6.71 8.49 19.00
C THR A 284 7.66 7.74 18.08
N GLU A 285 8.91 8.21 17.92
CA GLU A 285 9.94 7.50 17.17
C GLU A 285 10.21 6.11 17.76
N ARG A 286 10.39 5.99 19.08
CA ARG A 286 10.57 4.69 19.75
C ARG A 286 9.39 3.75 19.53
N ARG A 287 8.17 4.28 19.68
CA ARG A 287 6.92 3.54 19.46
C ARG A 287 6.79 3.04 18.03
N MET A 288 7.10 3.89 17.04
CA MET A 288 7.00 3.57 15.62
C MET A 288 8.04 2.54 15.20
N LEU A 289 9.29 2.63 15.67
CA LEU A 289 10.34 1.67 15.34
C LEU A 289 9.94 0.22 15.63
N ILE A 290 9.32 -0.03 16.79
CA ILE A 290 8.89 -1.37 17.20
C ILE A 290 7.70 -1.84 16.36
N ASN A 291 6.74 -0.94 16.12
CA ASN A 291 5.59 -1.23 15.28
C ASN A 291 6.01 -1.53 13.82
N ASP A 292 6.97 -0.79 13.28
CA ASP A 292 7.41 -0.90 11.89
C ASP A 292 8.14 -2.23 11.62
N VAL A 293 8.87 -2.77 12.60
CA VAL A 293 9.46 -4.13 12.49
C VAL A 293 8.36 -5.17 12.34
N SER A 294 7.28 -5.07 13.13
CA SER A 294 6.14 -5.99 13.02
C SER A 294 5.41 -5.84 11.69
N ASN A 295 5.20 -4.59 11.26
CA ASN A 295 4.56 -4.26 9.99
C ASN A 295 5.36 -4.78 8.79
N LEU A 296 6.69 -4.78 8.86
CA LEU A 296 7.55 -5.29 7.80
C LEU A 296 7.35 -6.78 7.52
N LEU A 297 6.93 -7.55 8.53
CA LEU A 297 6.60 -8.97 8.39
C LEU A 297 5.17 -9.20 7.85
N SER A 298 4.36 -8.15 7.74
CA SER A 298 2.99 -8.22 7.22
C SER A 298 2.94 -7.78 5.76
N PRO A 299 2.73 -8.68 4.78
CA PRO A 299 2.57 -8.29 3.38
C PRO A 299 1.44 -7.30 3.16
N GLN A 300 0.37 -7.37 3.97
CA GLN A 300 -0.72 -6.39 3.91
C GLN A 300 -0.26 -4.99 4.30
N MET A 301 0.49 -4.85 5.40
CA MET A 301 0.95 -3.53 5.81
C MET A 301 2.01 -2.97 4.85
N ASN A 302 2.88 -3.83 4.34
CA ASN A 302 3.84 -3.45 3.31
C ASN A 302 3.15 -2.97 2.02
N TYR A 303 2.09 -3.66 1.60
CA TYR A 303 1.27 -3.28 0.46
C TYR A 303 0.60 -1.91 0.65
N VAL A 304 -0.02 -1.68 1.81
CA VAL A 304 -0.67 -0.42 2.14
C VAL A 304 0.34 0.72 2.18
N ARG A 305 1.49 0.57 2.85
CA ARG A 305 2.54 1.59 2.90
C ARG A 305 3.08 1.94 1.51
N ALA A 306 3.44 0.92 0.71
CA ALA A 306 3.97 1.14 -0.63
C ALA A 306 2.94 1.72 -1.61
N SER A 307 1.70 1.23 -1.56
CA SER A 307 0.62 1.74 -2.42
C SER A 307 0.19 3.15 -2.02
N MET A 308 0.20 3.47 -0.72
CA MET A 308 -0.10 4.81 -0.24
C MET A 308 0.97 5.82 -0.67
N ALA A 309 2.25 5.46 -0.63
CA ALA A 309 3.32 6.31 -1.15
C ALA A 309 3.15 6.65 -2.64
N VAL A 310 2.58 5.72 -3.42
CA VAL A 310 2.32 5.90 -4.86
C VAL A 310 1.00 6.64 -5.12
N THR A 311 -0.03 6.39 -4.32
CA THR A 311 -1.39 6.94 -4.55
C THR A 311 -1.58 8.31 -3.91
N ASN A 312 -0.98 8.53 -2.74
CA ASN A 312 -1.01 9.79 -2.00
C ASN A 312 0.30 9.98 -1.20
N PRO A 313 1.37 10.50 -1.84
CA PRO A 313 2.67 10.66 -1.20
C PRO A 313 2.61 11.61 -0.01
N ARG A 314 1.79 12.66 -0.07
CA ARG A 314 1.61 13.60 1.04
C ARG A 314 1.08 12.92 2.30
N ILE A 315 0.01 12.14 2.20
CA ILE A 315 -0.51 11.37 3.35
C ILE A 315 0.51 10.32 3.82
N ALA A 316 1.22 9.66 2.90
CA ALA A 316 2.25 8.69 3.27
C ALA A 316 3.37 9.32 4.13
N THR A 317 3.83 10.52 3.76
CA THR A 317 4.86 11.24 4.52
C THR A 317 4.37 11.66 5.90
N MET A 318 3.14 12.20 5.99
CA MET A 318 2.51 12.56 7.27
C MET A 318 2.38 11.34 8.22
N LEU A 319 2.06 10.17 7.67
CA LEU A 319 1.97 8.92 8.45
C LEU A 319 3.34 8.34 8.85
N SER A 320 4.41 8.75 8.19
CA SER A 320 5.78 8.32 8.51
C SER A 320 6.47 9.26 9.49
N SER A 321 6.10 10.54 9.50
CA SER A 321 6.67 11.56 10.40
C SER A 321 5.59 12.51 10.92
N PRO A 322 4.76 12.08 11.89
CA PRO A 322 3.62 12.85 12.38
C PRO A 322 4.01 14.15 13.10
N TYR A 323 5.28 14.33 13.49
CA TYR A 323 5.81 15.53 14.15
C TYR A 323 6.73 16.37 13.24
N SER A 324 6.91 15.97 11.99
CA SER A 324 7.56 16.85 11.01
C SER A 324 6.63 17.98 10.57
N SER A 325 7.20 19.10 10.17
CA SER A 325 6.47 20.16 9.48
C SER A 325 5.74 19.58 8.27
N ILE A 326 4.46 19.91 8.12
CA ILE A 326 3.67 19.52 6.94
C ILE A 326 4.46 19.95 5.70
N PRO A 327 4.78 19.02 4.78
CA PRO A 327 5.48 19.37 3.56
C PRO A 327 4.74 20.49 2.83
N GLU A 328 5.45 21.56 2.48
CA GLU A 328 4.89 22.66 1.70
C GLU A 328 4.51 22.20 0.29
N GLU A 329 5.24 21.21 -0.24
CA GLU A 329 5.00 20.59 -1.54
C GLU A 329 4.79 19.08 -1.41
N THR A 330 3.95 18.52 -2.30
CA THR A 330 3.82 17.07 -2.46
C THR A 330 5.16 16.45 -2.89
N PRO A 331 5.68 15.43 -2.16
CA PRO A 331 6.93 14.79 -2.53
C PRO A 331 6.82 14.08 -3.87
N GLY A 332 7.90 14.15 -4.66
CA GLY A 332 7.98 13.45 -5.93
C GLY A 332 7.93 11.93 -5.75
N LEU A 333 7.53 11.20 -6.81
CA LEU A 333 7.36 9.75 -6.77
C LEU A 333 8.61 9.01 -6.28
N ALA A 334 9.80 9.43 -6.73
CA ALA A 334 11.07 8.80 -6.34
C ALA A 334 11.37 8.97 -4.83
N GLU A 335 11.09 10.15 -4.29
CA GLU A 335 11.27 10.43 -2.86
C GLU A 335 10.28 9.64 -2.02
N ALA A 336 9.00 9.62 -2.43
CA ALA A 336 7.97 8.82 -1.77
C ALA A 336 8.31 7.32 -1.75
N LEU A 337 8.80 6.77 -2.86
CA LEU A 337 9.23 5.37 -2.95
C LEU A 337 10.49 5.11 -2.10
N SER A 338 11.42 6.06 -2.05
CA SER A 338 12.61 5.96 -1.21
C SER A 338 12.25 5.91 0.28
N GLN A 339 11.15 6.50 0.72
CA GLN A 339 10.71 6.42 2.12
C GLN A 339 10.16 5.04 2.50
N VAL A 340 9.62 4.29 1.52
CA VAL A 340 8.99 2.97 1.73
C VAL A 340 9.78 1.81 1.12
N TRP A 341 11.05 2.02 0.80
CA TRP A 341 11.88 1.03 0.10
C TRP A 341 11.97 -0.31 0.84
N MET A 342 11.95 -0.29 2.17
CA MET A 342 11.94 -1.50 3.00
C MET A 342 10.65 -2.31 2.83
N ASN A 343 9.49 -1.64 2.74
CA ASN A 343 8.22 -2.30 2.50
C ASN A 343 8.17 -2.94 1.11
N ILE A 344 8.71 -2.26 0.10
CA ILE A 344 8.84 -2.80 -1.26
C ILE A 344 9.77 -4.03 -1.25
N ALA A 345 10.92 -3.94 -0.59
CA ALA A 345 11.84 -5.07 -0.45
C ALA A 345 11.17 -6.26 0.27
N ALA A 346 10.39 -6.00 1.33
CA ALA A 346 9.66 -7.03 2.05
C ALA A 346 8.62 -7.75 1.17
N LEU A 347 7.94 -7.04 0.26
CA LEU A 347 7.03 -7.65 -0.73
C LEU A 347 7.72 -8.59 -1.73
N ILE A 348 9.05 -8.54 -1.83
CA ILE A 348 9.85 -9.45 -2.67
C ILE A 348 10.45 -10.57 -1.81
N VAL A 349 11.06 -10.22 -0.68
CA VAL A 349 11.75 -11.16 0.21
C VAL A 349 10.77 -12.15 0.84
N PHE A 350 9.60 -11.66 1.27
CA PHE A 350 8.57 -12.49 1.91
C PHE A 350 8.12 -13.65 1.01
N PRO A 351 7.57 -13.43 -0.20
CA PRO A 351 7.20 -14.53 -1.08
C PRO A 351 8.40 -15.43 -1.44
N SER A 352 9.59 -14.85 -1.61
CA SER A 352 10.80 -15.63 -1.92
C SER A 352 11.14 -16.64 -0.82
N ALA A 353 11.03 -16.24 0.45
CA ALA A 353 11.25 -17.14 1.59
C ALA A 353 10.22 -18.28 1.63
N PHE A 354 8.94 -17.98 1.36
CA PHE A 354 7.89 -19.00 1.30
C PHE A 354 8.05 -19.93 0.09
N PHE A 355 8.40 -19.40 -1.10
CA PHE A 355 8.73 -20.24 -2.25
C PHE A 355 9.92 -21.17 -1.98
N ALA A 356 10.96 -20.68 -1.31
CA ALA A 356 12.10 -21.51 -0.90
C ALA A 356 11.65 -22.60 0.10
N ALA A 357 10.81 -22.27 1.07
CA ALA A 357 10.26 -23.24 2.02
C ALA A 357 9.41 -24.31 1.32
N ALA A 358 8.54 -23.91 0.38
CA ALA A 358 7.74 -24.81 -0.45
C ALA A 358 8.63 -25.75 -1.28
N TYR A 359 9.68 -25.21 -1.91
CA TYR A 359 10.66 -25.97 -2.67
C TYR A 359 11.37 -27.02 -1.81
N VAL A 360 11.97 -26.61 -0.69
CA VAL A 360 12.68 -27.52 0.23
C VAL A 360 11.75 -28.61 0.75
N LYS A 361 10.51 -28.26 1.11
CA LYS A 361 9.53 -29.22 1.61
C LYS A 361 9.12 -30.22 0.53
N PHE A 362 8.90 -29.77 -0.69
CA PHE A 362 8.53 -30.62 -1.82
C PHE A 362 9.66 -31.58 -2.20
N MET A 363 10.92 -31.11 -2.19
CA MET A 363 12.08 -31.95 -2.50
C MET A 363 12.31 -33.05 -1.45
N ARG A 364 12.07 -32.77 -0.17
CA ARG A 364 12.19 -33.73 0.94
C ARG A 364 11.00 -34.69 1.05
N MET A 365 9.99 -34.54 0.21
CA MET A 365 8.80 -35.39 0.27
C MET A 365 9.14 -36.80 -0.23
N ASP A 366 8.90 -37.79 0.63
CA ASP A 366 9.06 -39.19 0.27
C ASP A 366 7.81 -39.65 -0.49
N ILE A 367 7.98 -40.01 -1.76
CA ILE A 367 6.87 -40.33 -2.67
C ILE A 367 6.91 -41.83 -2.90
N ARG A 368 6.72 -42.59 -1.80
CA ARG A 368 6.53 -44.04 -1.81
C ARG A 368 5.04 -44.35 -1.90
#